data_AF-A0A8H5QE59-F1
#
_entry.id   AF-A0A8H5QE59-F1
#
_cell.length_a   1.000
_cell.length_b   1.000
_cell.length_c   1.000
_cell.angle_alpha   90.00
_cell.angle_beta   90.00
_cell.angle_gamma   90.00
#
_symmetry.space_group_name_H-M   'P 1'
#
loop_
_entity.id
_entity.type
_entity.pdbx_description
1 polymer ?
#
loop_
_entity_poly.entity_id
_entity_poly.type
_entity_poly.pdbx_seq_one_letter_code
_entity_poly.pdbx_strand_id
1 'polypeptide(L)'
;MIHLSPGSLPLVGHMGLSQTEILGHDSLTLGHEEYEALGHYQNGFCLVHTSKAAAWSFPVLLLQKVSYSAIAMRYAVAVALQDLDVRRHPEDLTLNGQESALALSHFTRASSAFREAMRQSAKPVDHVETLATFYFHYVYLTHQRAVNKEELHKLSQAVVRYLQRSSIGDVLTRSVTEPATMTPSMRSFLCRLLLWVYREDVYAMGYRCASEVARYMSDRPKLLRRLCVVSRPALQLNWGTLYPTEQRLDDVFSAQRLDMLVRMIQLQFQITEFGWSAMSDESSGTQRPEARNTQIEEKLNLIETDFSPTFQMITMPDDNHPTSASDLVESAAVFVTIDYA
;
A
#
# COMPACT_ATOMS: atom_id res chain seq x y z
N MET A 1 12.28 21.60 28.91
CA MET A 1 12.99 21.06 27.73
C MET A 1 13.69 19.80 28.15
N ILE A 2 13.08 18.64 27.88
CA ILE A 2 13.69 17.34 28.08
C ILE A 2 13.91 16.80 26.67
N HIS A 3 15.18 16.78 26.25
CA HIS A 3 15.61 16.08 25.06
C HIS A 3 15.39 14.58 25.31
N LEU A 4 14.36 14.00 24.70
CA LEU A 4 14.24 12.56 24.58
C LEU A 4 15.08 12.15 23.37
N SER A 5 16.15 11.41 23.63
CA SER A 5 16.92 10.72 22.59
C SER A 5 15.99 9.88 21.71
N PRO A 6 16.22 9.79 20.39
CA PRO A 6 15.46 8.90 19.52
C PRO A 6 15.82 7.46 19.90
N GLY A 7 15.05 6.91 20.83
CA GLY A 7 15.14 5.53 21.26
C GLY A 7 14.86 4.64 20.06
N SER A 8 15.85 3.81 19.75
CA SER A 8 15.81 2.72 18.79
C SER A 8 14.46 1.99 18.87
N LEU A 9 13.72 1.97 17.76
CA LEU A 9 12.57 1.09 17.63
C LEU A 9 12.99 -0.36 17.94
N PRO A 10 12.18 -1.13 18.67
CA PRO A 10 12.55 -2.45 19.16
C PRO A 10 12.78 -3.51 18.06
N LEU A 11 12.53 -3.19 16.78
CA LEU A 11 12.66 -4.17 15.70
C LEU A 11 14.11 -4.55 15.38
N VAL A 12 15.02 -3.59 15.24
CA VAL A 12 16.40 -3.90 14.79
C VAL A 12 17.17 -4.64 15.89
N GLY A 13 16.90 -4.32 17.16
CA GLY A 13 17.49 -5.02 18.31
C GLY A 13 16.97 -6.44 18.51
N HIS A 14 15.70 -6.74 18.16
CA HIS A 14 15.13 -8.07 18.33
C HIS A 14 15.26 -8.99 17.10
N MET A 15 15.41 -8.46 15.88
CA MET A 15 15.69 -9.29 14.69
C MET A 15 17.04 -10.01 14.79
N GLY A 16 17.99 -9.46 15.56
CA GLY A 16 19.28 -10.11 15.84
C GLY A 16 19.23 -11.24 16.88
N LEU A 17 18.13 -11.39 17.64
CA LEU A 17 18.08 -12.31 18.80
C LEU A 17 17.11 -13.50 18.62
N SER A 18 16.28 -13.52 17.58
CA SER A 18 15.35 -14.64 17.30
C SER A 18 15.81 -15.50 16.11
N GLN A 19 17.11 -15.58 15.84
CA GLN A 19 17.68 -16.53 14.87
C GLN A 19 17.92 -17.89 15.53
N THR A 20 16.88 -18.54 16.04
CA THR A 20 16.91 -20.00 16.20
C THR A 20 15.48 -20.51 16.34
N GLU A 21 15.17 -21.52 15.53
CA GLU A 21 13.91 -22.30 15.50
C GLU A 21 12.75 -21.56 14.80
N ILE A 22 12.34 -21.93 13.57
CA ILE A 22 11.58 -23.15 13.28
C ILE A 22 11.75 -23.55 11.79
N LEU A 23 11.79 -24.85 11.55
CA LEU A 23 11.97 -25.60 10.29
C LEU A 23 11.23 -25.06 9.05
N GLY A 24 11.97 -24.98 7.93
CA GLY A 24 11.42 -25.01 6.57
C GLY A 24 12.24 -24.21 5.55
N HIS A 25 13.26 -24.84 4.95
CA HIS A 25 13.99 -24.45 3.73
C HIS A 25 13.86 -22.98 3.26
N ASP A 26 14.66 -22.09 3.85
CA ASP A 26 15.41 -20.98 3.24
C ASP A 26 15.61 -19.88 4.30
N SER A 27 16.56 -20.10 5.22
CA SER A 27 16.86 -19.13 6.28
C SER A 27 17.20 -17.77 5.67
N LEU A 28 16.50 -16.73 6.12
CA LEU A 28 16.81 -15.35 5.73
C LEU A 28 18.06 -14.89 6.49
N THR A 29 19.19 -14.82 5.78
CA THR A 29 20.40 -14.18 6.27
C THR A 29 20.40 -12.73 5.79
N LEU A 30 20.56 -11.80 6.73
CA LEU A 30 20.65 -10.36 6.47
C LEU A 30 22.09 -9.90 6.72
N GLY A 31 22.70 -9.27 5.71
CA GLY A 31 23.99 -8.60 5.79
C GLY A 31 23.85 -7.15 6.21
N HIS A 32 24.96 -6.40 6.14
CA HIS A 32 25.02 -5.01 6.57
C HIS A 32 24.07 -4.13 5.75
N GLU A 33 24.10 -4.31 4.43
CA GLU A 33 23.29 -3.57 3.47
C GLU A 33 21.79 -3.84 3.68
N GLU A 34 21.40 -5.09 3.97
CA GLU A 34 20.00 -5.39 4.28
C GLU A 34 19.53 -4.77 5.60
N TYR A 35 20.38 -4.76 6.63
CA TYR A 35 20.03 -4.08 7.90
C TYR A 35 19.90 -2.58 7.71
N GLU A 36 20.79 -1.96 6.93
CA GLU A 36 20.69 -0.55 6.57
C GLU A 36 19.40 -0.27 5.80
N ALA A 37 19.06 -1.11 4.82
CA ALA A 37 17.82 -1.00 4.05
C ALA A 37 16.58 -1.11 4.95
N LEU A 38 16.54 -2.05 5.89
CA LEU A 38 15.43 -2.13 6.84
C LEU A 38 15.35 -0.92 7.77
N GLY A 39 16.50 -0.37 8.18
CA GLY A 39 16.56 0.89 8.91
C GLY A 39 15.99 2.05 8.09
N HIS A 40 16.33 2.12 6.80
CA HIS A 40 15.75 3.09 5.87
C HIS A 40 14.24 2.89 5.68
N TYR A 41 13.78 1.65 5.55
CA TYR A 41 12.36 1.34 5.43
C TYR A 41 11.55 1.93 6.60
N GLN A 42 12.10 1.79 7.82
CA GLN A 42 11.46 2.24 9.05
C GLN A 42 11.47 3.76 9.25
N ASN A 43 12.44 4.48 8.67
CA ASN A 43 12.68 5.89 9.00
C ASN A 43 12.52 6.84 7.82
N GLY A 44 12.94 6.43 6.62
CA GLY A 44 12.92 7.25 5.41
C GLY A 44 11.78 6.89 4.46
N PHE A 45 11.67 5.60 4.10
CA PHE A 45 10.65 5.12 3.16
C PHE A 45 9.23 5.42 3.66
N CYS A 46 8.95 5.19 4.95
CA CYS A 46 7.60 5.42 5.49
C CYS A 46 7.14 6.88 5.39
N LEU A 47 8.04 7.87 5.38
CA LEU A 47 7.69 9.30 5.38
C LEU A 47 7.09 9.78 4.05
N VAL A 48 7.36 9.09 2.93
CA VAL A 48 6.65 9.39 1.66
C VAL A 48 5.27 8.76 1.61
N HIS A 49 4.94 7.95 2.62
CA HIS A 49 3.66 7.31 2.74
C HIS A 49 2.85 7.85 3.92
N THR A 50 3.43 8.52 4.93
CA THR A 50 2.73 8.92 6.17
C THR A 50 3.08 10.30 6.73
N SER A 51 2.08 10.99 7.29
CA SER A 51 2.28 12.18 8.16
C SER A 51 2.51 11.80 9.62
N LYS A 52 2.36 10.51 9.97
CA LYS A 52 2.63 10.00 11.30
C LYS A 52 4.11 10.07 11.60
N ALA A 53 4.44 10.08 12.88
CA ALA A 53 5.80 9.75 13.30
C ALA A 53 6.13 8.34 12.80
N ALA A 54 7.22 8.22 12.04
CA ALA A 54 7.67 7.01 11.34
C ALA A 54 7.50 5.72 12.17
N ALA A 55 7.95 5.76 13.42
CA ALA A 55 7.86 4.69 14.43
C ALA A 55 6.46 4.07 14.61
N TRP A 56 5.41 4.85 14.40
CA TRP A 56 4.03 4.50 14.67
C TRP A 56 3.19 4.27 13.41
N SER A 57 3.82 4.42 12.24
CA SER A 57 3.19 4.33 10.92
C SER A 57 2.78 2.89 10.55
N PHE A 58 1.90 2.76 9.55
CA PHE A 58 1.51 1.44 9.07
C PHE A 58 2.65 0.63 8.41
N PRO A 59 3.60 1.20 7.63
CA PRO A 59 4.77 0.47 7.14
C PRO A 59 5.58 -0.21 8.25
N VAL A 60 5.85 0.50 9.35
CA VAL A 60 6.60 -0.08 10.49
C VAL A 60 5.80 -1.19 11.16
N LEU A 61 4.49 -0.99 11.35
CA LEU A 61 3.61 -2.02 11.86
C LEU A 61 3.57 -3.25 10.93
N LEU A 62 3.49 -3.05 9.62
CA LEU A 62 3.50 -4.11 8.61
C LEU A 62 4.78 -4.92 8.72
N LEU A 63 5.95 -4.26 8.77
CA LEU A 63 7.25 -4.92 8.92
C LEU A 63 7.32 -5.76 10.20
N GLN A 64 6.80 -5.23 11.32
CA GLN A 64 6.69 -6.00 12.56
C GLN A 64 5.82 -7.24 12.40
N LYS A 65 4.66 -7.08 11.77
CA LYS A 65 3.67 -8.15 11.56
C LYS A 65 4.19 -9.25 10.66
N VAL A 66 5.10 -8.96 9.74
CA VAL A 66 5.65 -9.96 8.81
C VAL A 66 7.05 -10.45 9.18
N SER A 67 7.59 -10.04 10.33
CA SER A 67 8.96 -10.38 10.76
C SER A 67 9.21 -11.88 10.90
N TYR A 68 8.17 -12.69 11.09
CA TYR A 68 8.26 -14.16 11.10
C TYR A 68 8.40 -14.78 9.69
N SER A 69 8.04 -14.04 8.64
CA SER A 69 7.95 -14.55 7.27
C SER A 69 9.22 -14.21 6.49
N ALA A 70 10.01 -15.24 6.15
CA ALA A 70 11.16 -15.06 5.27
C ALA A 70 10.76 -14.53 3.89
N ILE A 71 9.61 -14.93 3.36
CA ILE A 71 9.11 -14.48 2.05
C ILE A 71 8.81 -12.99 2.08
N ALA A 72 7.96 -12.56 3.01
CA ALA A 72 7.55 -11.15 3.10
C ALA A 72 8.72 -10.26 3.51
N MET A 73 9.62 -10.72 4.39
CA MET A 73 10.82 -9.97 4.76
C MET A 73 11.79 -9.77 3.59
N ARG A 74 12.01 -10.79 2.74
CA ARG A 74 12.82 -10.62 1.52
C ARG A 74 12.22 -9.57 0.58
N TYR A 75 10.90 -9.58 0.42
CA TYR A 75 10.21 -8.55 -0.35
C TYR A 75 10.38 -7.14 0.26
N ALA A 76 10.22 -7.00 1.58
CA ALA A 76 10.41 -5.73 2.27
C ALA A 76 11.85 -5.20 2.09
N VAL A 77 12.86 -6.08 2.23
CA VAL A 77 14.27 -5.76 1.96
C VAL A 77 14.48 -5.33 0.51
N ALA A 78 13.90 -6.04 -0.45
CA ALA A 78 14.02 -5.70 -1.88
C ALA A 78 13.46 -4.31 -2.19
N VAL A 79 12.27 -4.00 -1.67
CA VAL A 79 11.65 -2.68 -1.78
C VAL A 79 12.54 -1.60 -1.17
N ALA A 80 13.07 -1.85 0.04
CA ALA A 80 13.88 -0.88 0.75
C ALA A 80 15.22 -0.61 0.07
N LEU A 81 15.90 -1.65 -0.44
CA LEU A 81 17.13 -1.52 -1.20
C LEU A 81 16.92 -0.75 -2.51
N GLN A 82 15.82 -1.02 -3.21
CA GLN A 82 15.48 -0.31 -4.44
C GLN A 82 15.25 1.18 -4.20
N ASP A 83 14.48 1.53 -3.16
CA ASP A 83 14.26 2.94 -2.81
C ASP A 83 15.55 3.63 -2.35
N LEU A 84 16.42 2.93 -1.60
CA LEU A 84 17.74 3.44 -1.24
C LEU A 84 18.62 3.73 -2.45
N ASP A 85 18.69 2.79 -3.40
CA ASP A 85 19.49 2.93 -4.62
C ASP A 85 19.06 4.17 -5.42
N VAL A 86 17.74 4.35 -5.60
CA VAL A 86 17.17 5.52 -6.29
C VAL A 86 17.53 6.82 -5.58
N ARG A 87 17.48 6.86 -4.24
CA ARG A 87 17.81 8.08 -3.47
C ARG A 87 19.29 8.40 -3.45
N ARG A 88 20.16 7.39 -3.47
CA ARG A 88 21.63 7.56 -3.50
C ARG A 88 22.12 7.95 -4.88
N HIS A 89 21.43 7.48 -5.92
CA HIS A 89 21.83 7.66 -7.32
C HIS A 89 20.69 8.28 -8.15
N PRO A 90 20.23 9.50 -7.82
CA PRO A 90 19.09 10.13 -8.50
C PRO A 90 19.39 10.48 -9.96
N GLU A 91 20.65 10.77 -10.29
CA GLU A 91 21.08 11.19 -11.64
C GLU A 91 21.57 10.03 -12.52
N ASP A 92 21.90 8.88 -11.93
CA ASP A 92 22.44 7.76 -12.69
C ASP A 92 21.31 7.12 -13.50
N LEU A 93 21.43 7.03 -14.82
CA LEU A 93 20.39 6.45 -15.69
C LEU A 93 20.36 4.92 -15.65
N THR A 94 21.33 4.29 -14.96
CA THR A 94 21.40 2.83 -14.79
C THR A 94 21.42 2.42 -13.31
N LEU A 95 20.48 1.56 -12.88
CA LEU A 95 20.47 0.95 -11.52
C LEU A 95 21.48 -0.20 -11.48
N ASN A 96 22.77 0.14 -11.54
CA ASN A 96 23.88 -0.82 -11.56
C ASN A 96 24.60 -0.93 -10.21
N GLY A 97 24.05 -0.30 -9.16
CA GLY A 97 24.57 -0.36 -7.79
C GLY A 97 24.47 -1.75 -7.18
N GLN A 98 25.25 -1.98 -6.13
CA GLN A 98 25.22 -3.22 -5.35
C GLN A 98 23.81 -3.46 -4.75
N GLU A 99 23.14 -2.38 -4.34
CA GLU A 99 21.80 -2.36 -3.79
C GLU A 99 20.76 -2.88 -4.79
N SER A 100 20.82 -2.46 -6.05
CA SER A 100 19.93 -2.93 -7.13
C SER A 100 20.08 -4.44 -7.37
N ALA A 101 21.32 -4.95 -7.39
CA ALA A 101 21.58 -6.38 -7.54
C ALA A 101 21.05 -7.20 -6.35
N LEU A 102 21.26 -6.71 -5.12
CA LEU A 102 20.72 -7.33 -3.91
C LEU A 102 19.19 -7.30 -3.89
N ALA A 103 18.59 -6.16 -4.26
CA ALA A 103 17.14 -6.01 -4.35
C ALA A 103 16.52 -7.03 -5.31
N LEU A 104 17.10 -7.16 -6.51
CA LEU A 104 16.66 -8.14 -7.50
C LEU A 104 16.81 -9.58 -7.02
N SER A 105 17.91 -9.90 -6.32
CA SER A 105 18.15 -11.23 -5.74
C SER A 105 17.07 -11.59 -4.71
N HIS A 106 16.80 -10.70 -3.74
CA HIS A 106 15.77 -10.92 -2.73
C HIS A 106 14.37 -11.01 -3.34
N PHE A 107 14.04 -10.12 -4.28
CA PHE A 107 12.76 -10.14 -5.00
C PHE A 107 12.55 -11.45 -5.77
N THR A 108 13.56 -11.92 -6.50
CA THR A 108 13.48 -13.13 -7.32
C THR A 108 13.28 -14.37 -6.45
N ARG A 109 14.05 -14.48 -5.35
CA ARG A 109 13.91 -15.58 -4.38
C ARG A 109 12.54 -15.58 -3.71
N ALA A 110 12.08 -14.42 -3.25
CA ALA A 110 10.79 -14.27 -2.62
C ALA A 110 9.64 -14.61 -3.58
N SER A 111 9.71 -14.13 -4.83
CA SER A 111 8.73 -14.43 -5.88
C SER A 111 8.67 -15.92 -6.22
N SER A 112 9.82 -16.61 -6.25
CA SER A 112 9.84 -18.05 -6.46
C SER A 112 9.20 -18.81 -5.30
N ALA A 113 9.62 -18.50 -4.06
CA ALA A 113 9.11 -19.13 -2.85
C ALA A 113 7.60 -18.89 -2.65
N PHE A 114 7.13 -17.66 -2.89
CA PHE A 114 5.72 -17.30 -2.77
C PHE A 114 4.85 -18.03 -3.79
N ARG A 115 5.28 -18.11 -5.06
CA ARG A 115 4.55 -18.87 -6.08
C ARG A 115 4.43 -20.34 -5.70
N GLU A 116 5.48 -20.91 -5.12
CA GLU A 116 5.45 -22.29 -4.66
C GLU A 116 4.51 -22.47 -3.45
N ALA A 117 4.59 -21.58 -2.46
CA ALA A 117 3.68 -21.58 -1.32
C ALA A 117 2.20 -21.48 -1.75
N MET A 118 1.89 -20.62 -2.73
CA MET A 118 0.53 -20.44 -3.25
C MET A 118 -0.02 -21.64 -4.03
N ARG A 119 0.85 -22.52 -4.56
CA ARG A 119 0.43 -23.79 -5.21
C ARG A 119 0.08 -24.88 -4.20
N GLN A 120 0.69 -24.85 -3.02
CA GLN A 120 0.50 -25.86 -1.99
C GLN A 120 -0.86 -25.68 -1.30
N SER A 121 -1.88 -26.41 -1.77
CA SER A 121 -3.27 -26.28 -1.28
C SER A 121 -3.53 -26.84 0.12
N ALA A 122 -2.58 -27.58 0.71
CA ALA A 122 -2.77 -28.34 1.93
C ALA A 122 -2.57 -27.54 3.23
N LYS A 123 -1.92 -26.37 3.17
CA LYS A 123 -1.67 -25.53 4.36
C LYS A 123 -2.75 -24.46 4.53
N PRO A 124 -3.15 -24.13 5.77
CA PRO A 124 -4.00 -22.96 6.01
C PRO A 124 -3.30 -21.71 5.50
N VAL A 125 -4.06 -20.85 4.82
CA VAL A 125 -3.50 -19.65 4.18
C VAL A 125 -3.25 -18.58 5.23
N ASP A 126 -2.00 -18.12 5.30
CA ASP A 126 -1.64 -16.95 6.09
C ASP A 126 -2.01 -15.67 5.34
N HIS A 127 -3.10 -15.04 5.74
CA HIS A 127 -3.61 -13.83 5.09
C HIS A 127 -2.69 -12.62 5.27
N VAL A 128 -1.92 -12.55 6.38
CA VAL A 128 -0.99 -11.45 6.65
C VAL A 128 0.19 -11.56 5.71
N GLU A 129 0.87 -12.71 5.67
CA GLU A 129 1.98 -12.96 4.77
C GLU A 129 1.57 -12.77 3.30
N THR A 130 0.41 -13.31 2.92
CA THR A 130 -0.06 -13.29 1.53
C THR A 130 -0.35 -11.87 1.03
N LEU A 131 -1.13 -11.09 1.78
CA LEU A 131 -1.46 -9.72 1.39
C LEU A 131 -0.24 -8.80 1.46
N ALA A 132 0.65 -8.99 2.44
CA ALA A 132 1.88 -8.21 2.55
C ALA A 132 2.81 -8.49 1.36
N THR A 133 2.93 -9.76 0.98
CA THR A 133 3.69 -10.18 -0.18
C THR A 133 3.14 -9.54 -1.46
N PHE A 134 1.82 -9.56 -1.66
CA PHE A 134 1.21 -8.85 -2.80
C PHE A 134 1.52 -7.36 -2.79
N TYR A 135 1.34 -6.70 -1.64
CA TYR A 135 1.65 -5.27 -1.49
C TYR A 135 3.11 -4.97 -1.87
N PHE A 136 4.08 -5.65 -1.27
CA PHE A 136 5.49 -5.40 -1.58
C PHE A 136 5.86 -5.75 -3.02
N HIS A 137 5.22 -6.77 -3.61
CA HIS A 137 5.43 -7.12 -5.00
C HIS A 137 4.97 -5.98 -5.92
N TYR A 138 3.81 -5.38 -5.67
CA TYR A 138 3.38 -4.19 -6.41
C TYR A 138 4.39 -3.06 -6.25
N VAL A 139 4.70 -2.68 -5.01
CA VAL A 139 5.61 -1.57 -4.70
C VAL A 139 6.95 -1.76 -5.39
N TYR A 140 7.51 -2.96 -5.39
CA TYR A 140 8.77 -3.22 -6.08
C TYR A 140 8.64 -2.99 -7.60
N LEU A 141 7.61 -3.55 -8.24
CA LEU A 141 7.42 -3.46 -9.68
C LEU A 141 7.06 -2.05 -10.17
N THR A 142 6.28 -1.30 -9.40
CA THR A 142 5.84 0.06 -9.77
C THR A 142 6.96 1.10 -9.59
N HIS A 143 7.90 0.87 -8.67
CA HIS A 143 9.08 1.72 -8.51
C HIS A 143 10.26 1.31 -9.40
N GLN A 144 10.10 0.34 -10.30
CA GLN A 144 11.09 0.08 -11.33
C GLN A 144 11.07 1.18 -12.39
N ARG A 145 12.26 1.60 -12.85
CA ARG A 145 12.38 2.56 -13.96
C ARG A 145 11.69 2.09 -15.24
N ALA A 146 11.81 0.80 -15.52
CA ALA A 146 11.09 0.14 -16.61
C ALA A 146 10.05 -0.79 -16.00
N VAL A 147 8.81 -0.31 -15.91
CA VAL A 147 7.70 -1.04 -15.31
C VAL A 147 7.39 -2.31 -16.10
N ASN A 148 7.47 -3.47 -15.45
CA ASN A 148 7.07 -4.75 -16.03
C ASN A 148 5.54 -4.91 -16.04
N LYS A 149 4.93 -4.44 -17.13
CA LYS A 149 3.47 -4.43 -17.34
C LYS A 149 2.83 -5.82 -17.28
N GLU A 150 3.51 -6.83 -17.84
CA GLU A 150 3.00 -8.19 -17.89
C GLU A 150 2.92 -8.80 -16.49
N GLU A 151 3.99 -8.65 -15.69
CA GLU A 151 4.00 -9.15 -14.32
C GLU A 151 3.00 -8.41 -13.42
N LEU A 152 2.83 -7.08 -13.58
CA LEU A 152 1.79 -6.33 -12.87
C LEU A 152 0.37 -6.81 -13.23
N HIS A 153 0.10 -7.12 -14.50
CA HIS A 153 -1.19 -7.69 -14.90
C HIS A 153 -1.43 -9.07 -14.27
N LYS A 154 -0.43 -9.96 -14.30
CA LYS A 154 -0.51 -11.28 -13.65
C LYS A 154 -0.70 -11.17 -12.14
N LEU A 155 -0.03 -10.20 -11.50
CA LEU A 155 -0.13 -9.91 -10.08
C LEU A 155 -1.56 -9.52 -9.71
N SER A 156 -2.15 -8.58 -10.46
CA SER A 156 -3.56 -8.16 -10.29
C SER A 156 -4.54 -9.33 -10.37
N GLN A 157 -4.39 -10.20 -11.38
CA GLN A 157 -5.19 -11.42 -11.51
C GLN A 157 -4.95 -12.41 -10.36
N ALA A 158 -3.72 -12.52 -9.85
CA ALA A 158 -3.39 -13.41 -8.75
C ALA A 158 -4.07 -12.95 -7.44
N VAL A 159 -4.08 -11.65 -7.18
CA VAL A 159 -4.77 -11.06 -6.01
C VAL A 159 -6.27 -11.36 -6.08
N VAL A 160 -6.93 -11.10 -7.21
CA VAL A 160 -8.38 -11.38 -7.35
C VAL A 160 -8.68 -12.86 -7.15
N ARG A 161 -7.91 -13.76 -7.76
CA ARG A 161 -8.06 -15.22 -7.55
C ARG A 161 -7.90 -15.59 -6.08
N TYR A 162 -6.94 -14.99 -5.38
CA TYR A 162 -6.76 -15.19 -3.95
C TYR A 162 -7.96 -14.69 -3.14
N LEU A 163 -8.46 -13.47 -3.40
CA LEU A 163 -9.61 -12.89 -2.71
C LEU A 163 -10.87 -13.75 -2.88
N GLN A 164 -11.10 -14.24 -4.09
CA GLN A 164 -12.22 -15.13 -4.41
C GLN A 164 -12.09 -16.50 -3.72
N ARG A 165 -10.90 -17.12 -3.79
CA ARG A 165 -10.67 -18.46 -3.23
C ARG A 165 -10.67 -18.49 -1.71
N SER A 166 -10.14 -17.45 -1.06
CA SER A 166 -10.04 -17.36 0.40
C SER A 166 -11.30 -16.81 1.06
N SER A 167 -12.16 -16.12 0.29
CA SER A 167 -13.30 -15.35 0.79
C SER A 167 -12.93 -14.35 1.90
N ILE A 168 -11.66 -13.91 1.96
CA ILE A 168 -11.16 -13.05 3.03
C ILE A 168 -11.88 -11.69 3.04
N GLY A 169 -12.27 -11.16 1.87
CA GLY A 169 -13.05 -9.91 1.78
C GLY A 169 -14.39 -10.01 2.53
N ASP A 170 -15.08 -11.14 2.41
CA ASP A 170 -16.35 -11.38 3.10
C ASP A 170 -16.12 -11.57 4.60
N VAL A 171 -15.07 -12.31 4.99
CA VAL A 171 -14.68 -12.51 6.40
C VAL A 171 -14.36 -11.18 7.09
N LEU A 172 -13.59 -10.30 6.43
CA LEU A 172 -13.17 -9.02 6.97
C LEU A 172 -14.33 -8.04 7.15
N THR A 173 -15.41 -8.20 6.38
CA THR A 173 -16.54 -7.27 6.37
C THR A 173 -17.82 -7.84 6.97
N ARG A 174 -17.78 -9.05 7.57
CA ARG A 174 -18.91 -9.64 8.30
C ARG A 174 -19.35 -8.80 9.52
N SER A 175 -20.63 -8.90 9.86
CA SER A 175 -21.22 -8.20 11.02
C SER A 175 -20.67 -8.73 12.35
N VAL A 176 -20.58 -7.86 13.35
CA VAL A 176 -20.07 -8.15 14.72
C VAL A 176 -20.93 -9.18 15.46
N THR A 177 -22.15 -9.45 14.99
CA THR A 177 -23.13 -10.36 15.60
C THR A 177 -22.79 -11.84 15.45
N GLU A 178 -21.82 -12.20 14.61
CA GLU A 178 -21.34 -13.58 14.48
C GLU A 178 -20.06 -13.81 15.31
N PRO A 179 -19.87 -15.00 15.93
CA PRO A 179 -18.65 -15.30 16.67
C PRO A 179 -17.43 -15.13 15.75
N ALA A 180 -16.61 -14.14 16.07
CA ALA A 180 -15.48 -13.75 15.23
C ALA A 180 -14.33 -14.75 15.37
N THR A 181 -13.95 -15.40 14.26
CA THR A 181 -12.72 -16.20 14.16
C THR A 181 -11.44 -15.35 14.21
N MET A 182 -11.57 -14.02 14.14
CA MET A 182 -10.47 -13.07 14.01
C MET A 182 -10.62 -11.93 15.02
N THR A 183 -9.51 -11.59 15.69
CA THR A 183 -9.48 -10.47 16.65
C THR A 183 -9.76 -9.13 15.96
N PRO A 184 -10.33 -8.14 16.66
CA PRO A 184 -10.55 -6.81 16.09
C PRO A 184 -9.27 -6.16 15.53
N SER A 185 -8.14 -6.32 16.23
CA SER A 185 -6.84 -5.79 15.80
C SER A 185 -6.38 -6.41 14.49
N MET A 186 -6.44 -7.73 14.36
CA MET A 186 -6.08 -8.43 13.13
C MET A 186 -7.02 -8.06 11.97
N ARG A 187 -8.33 -7.97 12.24
CA ARG A 187 -9.30 -7.56 11.24
C ARG A 187 -9.02 -6.15 10.71
N SER A 188 -8.80 -5.18 11.60
CA SER A 188 -8.47 -3.80 11.20
C SER A 188 -7.18 -3.71 10.40
N PHE A 189 -6.17 -4.51 10.77
CA PHE A 189 -4.88 -4.56 10.08
C PHE A 189 -5.02 -5.11 8.66
N LEU A 190 -5.69 -6.26 8.49
CA LEU A 190 -5.92 -6.86 7.18
C LEU A 190 -6.80 -5.99 6.28
N CYS A 191 -7.80 -5.29 6.84
CA CYS A 191 -8.57 -4.30 6.09
C CYS A 191 -7.66 -3.16 5.57
N ARG A 192 -6.78 -2.63 6.43
CA ARG A 192 -5.82 -1.58 6.02
C ARG A 192 -4.86 -2.09 4.94
N LEU A 193 -4.32 -3.28 5.11
CA LEU A 193 -3.39 -3.88 4.15
C LEU A 193 -4.06 -4.15 2.79
N LEU A 194 -5.32 -4.59 2.80
CA LEU A 194 -6.07 -4.80 1.56
C LEU A 194 -6.40 -3.48 0.84
N LEU A 195 -6.64 -2.39 1.57
CA LEU A 195 -6.77 -1.06 0.98
C LEU A 195 -5.46 -0.60 0.32
N TRP A 196 -4.32 -0.96 0.90
CA TRP A 196 -3.01 -0.67 0.32
C TRP A 196 -2.77 -1.46 -0.95
N VAL A 197 -3.07 -2.76 -0.97
CA VAL A 197 -3.03 -3.57 -2.19
C VAL A 197 -3.95 -2.99 -3.27
N TYR A 198 -5.16 -2.54 -2.91
CA TYR A 198 -6.07 -1.86 -3.83
C TYR A 198 -5.49 -0.55 -4.38
N ARG A 199 -4.89 0.29 -3.51
CA ARG A 199 -4.21 1.52 -3.90
C ARG A 199 -3.11 1.23 -4.91
N GLU A 200 -2.25 0.25 -4.64
CA GLU A 200 -1.15 -0.09 -5.53
C GLU A 200 -1.64 -0.63 -6.89
N ASP A 201 -2.75 -1.39 -6.92
CA ASP A 201 -3.35 -1.85 -8.18
C ASP A 201 -3.85 -0.68 -9.03
N VAL A 202 -4.48 0.32 -8.41
CA VAL A 202 -4.92 1.54 -9.09
C VAL A 202 -3.73 2.38 -9.55
N TYR A 203 -2.69 2.49 -8.73
CA TYR A 203 -1.46 3.18 -9.13
C TYR A 203 -0.82 2.51 -10.36
N ALA A 204 -0.74 1.17 -10.36
CA ALA A 204 -0.22 0.38 -11.48
C ALA A 204 -1.01 0.60 -12.78
N MET A 205 -2.30 0.93 -12.71
CA MET A 205 -3.11 1.24 -13.90
C MET A 205 -2.64 2.48 -14.67
N GLY A 206 -1.96 3.42 -14.00
CA GLY A 206 -1.34 4.57 -14.68
C GLY A 206 -0.36 4.15 -15.79
N TYR A 207 0.27 2.97 -15.64
CA TYR A 207 1.18 2.41 -16.63
C TYR A 207 0.49 1.56 -17.72
N ARG A 208 -0.85 1.52 -17.77
CA ARG A 208 -1.66 0.63 -18.63
C ARG A 208 -1.51 -0.85 -18.31
N CYS A 209 -1.26 -1.18 -17.05
CA CYS A 209 -1.16 -2.56 -16.59
C CYS A 209 -1.90 -2.70 -15.26
N ALA A 210 -2.32 -3.92 -14.91
CA ALA A 210 -3.22 -4.16 -13.78
C ALA A 210 -4.60 -3.46 -13.94
N SER A 211 -5.56 -3.80 -13.08
CA SER A 211 -6.93 -3.23 -12.95
C SER A 211 -7.93 -4.23 -12.37
N GLU A 212 -7.56 -5.51 -12.27
CA GLU A 212 -8.48 -6.56 -11.85
C GLU A 212 -8.90 -6.39 -10.40
N VAL A 213 -7.98 -6.00 -9.50
CA VAL A 213 -8.33 -5.71 -8.11
C VAL A 213 -9.18 -4.45 -8.04
N ALA A 214 -8.83 -3.43 -8.80
CA ALA A 214 -9.58 -2.18 -8.84
C ALA A 214 -11.02 -2.38 -9.33
N ARG A 215 -11.23 -3.13 -10.42
CA ARG A 215 -12.56 -3.54 -10.90
C ARG A 215 -13.29 -4.38 -9.87
N TYR A 216 -12.62 -5.38 -9.27
CA TYR A 216 -13.20 -6.22 -8.23
C TYR A 216 -13.76 -5.42 -7.05
N MET A 217 -13.04 -4.37 -6.62
CA MET A 217 -13.47 -3.46 -5.55
C MET A 217 -14.57 -2.49 -6.01
N SER A 218 -14.46 -1.93 -7.21
CA SER A 218 -15.45 -1.01 -7.79
C SER A 218 -16.82 -1.67 -7.96
N ASP A 219 -16.86 -2.94 -8.35
CA ASP A 219 -18.10 -3.74 -8.43
C ASP A 219 -18.73 -4.04 -7.06
N ARG A 220 -18.00 -3.76 -5.96
CA ARG A 220 -18.37 -4.08 -4.58
C ARG A 220 -18.26 -2.87 -3.66
N PRO A 221 -19.03 -1.78 -3.90
CA PRO A 221 -18.91 -0.54 -3.12
C PRO A 221 -19.20 -0.72 -1.62
N LYS A 222 -20.04 -1.70 -1.25
CA LYS A 222 -20.31 -2.05 0.15
C LYS A 222 -19.09 -2.68 0.83
N LEU A 223 -18.33 -3.52 0.12
CA LEU A 223 -17.09 -4.12 0.60
C LEU A 223 -16.08 -3.00 0.89
N LEU A 224 -15.80 -2.16 -0.11
CA LEU A 224 -14.82 -1.07 0.01
C LEU A 224 -15.16 -0.10 1.16
N ARG A 225 -16.43 0.29 1.30
CA ARG A 225 -16.88 1.13 2.42
C ARG A 225 -16.62 0.47 3.78
N ARG A 226 -16.90 -0.84 3.90
CA ARG A 226 -16.67 -1.57 5.15
C ARG A 226 -15.18 -1.74 5.43
N LEU A 227 -14.35 -2.03 4.43
CA LEU A 227 -12.89 -2.08 4.58
C LEU A 227 -12.37 -0.76 5.13
N CYS A 228 -12.81 0.37 4.56
CA CYS A 228 -12.45 1.70 5.02
C CYS A 228 -12.77 1.90 6.51
N VAL A 229 -14.03 1.73 6.90
CA VAL A 229 -14.49 1.94 8.28
C VAL A 229 -13.76 1.03 9.28
N VAL A 230 -13.62 -0.26 8.96
CA VAL A 230 -12.98 -1.25 9.84
C VAL A 230 -11.48 -1.02 9.97
N SER A 231 -10.84 -0.42 8.96
CA SER A 231 -9.40 -0.15 8.98
C SER A 231 -8.99 1.08 9.80
N ARG A 232 -9.93 1.97 10.15
CA ARG A 232 -9.62 3.24 10.84
C ARG A 232 -8.79 3.05 12.12
N PRO A 233 -9.19 2.20 13.08
CA PRO A 233 -8.45 2.04 14.34
C PRO A 233 -7.24 1.09 14.23
N ALA A 234 -6.73 0.80 13.02
CA ALA A 234 -5.71 -0.23 12.82
C ALA A 234 -4.43 0.01 13.64
N LEU A 235 -3.93 1.25 13.67
CA LEU A 235 -2.73 1.58 14.43
C LEU A 235 -2.98 1.46 15.93
N GLN A 236 -4.01 2.15 16.44
CA GLN A 236 -4.41 2.09 17.85
C GLN A 236 -4.63 0.65 18.36
N LEU A 237 -5.34 -0.21 17.61
CA LEU A 237 -5.64 -1.57 18.03
C LEU A 237 -4.42 -2.51 17.99
N ASN A 238 -3.45 -2.25 17.12
CA ASN A 238 -2.31 -3.13 16.95
C ASN A 238 -1.09 -2.72 17.79
N TRP A 239 -0.88 -1.42 18.00
CA TRP A 239 0.11 -0.91 18.94
C TRP A 239 -0.37 -0.97 20.39
N GLY A 240 -1.69 -0.94 20.60
CA GLY A 240 -2.31 -1.12 21.91
C GLY A 240 -1.81 -0.09 22.93
N THR A 241 -1.32 -0.55 24.07
CA THR A 241 -0.84 0.31 25.16
C THR A 241 0.46 1.03 24.84
N LEU A 242 1.20 0.60 23.82
CA LEU A 242 2.41 1.28 23.36
C LEU A 242 2.09 2.53 22.53
N TYR A 243 0.86 2.65 22.01
CA TYR A 243 0.48 3.71 21.10
C TYR A 243 0.30 5.06 21.82
N PRO A 244 1.11 6.09 21.53
CA PRO A 244 1.08 7.35 22.25
C PRO A 244 -0.29 8.06 22.17
N THR A 245 -0.63 8.82 23.20
CA THR A 245 -1.91 9.56 23.26
C THR A 245 -2.00 10.60 22.14
N GLU A 246 -0.89 11.24 21.81
CA GLU A 246 -0.78 12.24 20.76
C GLU A 246 -1.09 11.61 19.39
N GLN A 247 -0.58 10.40 19.14
CA GLN A 247 -0.84 9.65 17.91
C GLN A 247 -2.30 9.17 17.83
N ARG A 248 -2.90 8.79 18.96
CA ARG A 248 -4.35 8.46 19.05
C ARG A 248 -5.24 9.66 18.73
N LEU A 249 -4.89 10.84 19.23
CA LEU A 249 -5.62 12.06 18.91
C LEU A 249 -5.51 12.36 17.42
N ASP A 250 -4.31 12.25 16.86
CA ASP A 250 -4.11 12.43 15.42
C ASP A 250 -4.89 11.41 14.57
N ASP A 251 -5.01 10.14 14.99
CA ASP A 251 -5.87 9.15 14.31
C ASP A 251 -7.34 9.60 14.20
N VAL A 252 -7.86 10.27 15.23
CA VAL A 252 -9.24 10.78 15.24
C VAL A 252 -9.39 11.92 14.25
N PHE A 253 -8.45 12.86 14.22
CA PHE A 253 -8.48 13.99 13.29
C PHE A 253 -8.21 13.56 11.83
N SER A 254 -7.34 12.57 11.64
CA SER A 254 -6.94 12.08 10.31
C SER A 254 -7.86 10.98 9.76
N ALA A 255 -8.86 10.52 10.51
CA ALA A 255 -9.83 9.52 10.04
C ALA A 255 -10.59 9.96 8.78
N GLN A 256 -10.88 11.26 8.65
CA GLN A 256 -11.52 11.81 7.45
C GLN A 256 -10.59 11.80 6.23
N ARG A 257 -9.27 11.91 6.44
CA ARG A 257 -8.27 11.82 5.36
C ARG A 257 -8.23 10.43 4.75
N LEU A 258 -8.47 9.36 5.53
CA LEU A 258 -8.65 8.02 4.97
C LEU A 258 -9.84 7.97 4.01
N ASP A 259 -10.98 8.52 4.43
CA ASP A 259 -12.19 8.52 3.62
C ASP A 259 -11.98 9.29 2.31
N MET A 260 -11.26 10.41 2.39
CA MET A 260 -10.80 11.16 1.23
C MET A 260 -9.89 10.31 0.35
N LEU A 261 -8.86 9.67 0.91
CA LEU A 261 -7.92 8.83 0.17
C LEU A 261 -8.64 7.75 -0.66
N VAL A 262 -9.56 7.01 -0.03
CA VAL A 262 -10.31 5.95 -0.71
C VAL A 262 -11.12 6.53 -1.87
N ARG A 263 -11.76 7.68 -1.69
CA ARG A 263 -12.52 8.32 -2.77
C ARG A 263 -11.62 8.85 -3.89
N MET A 264 -10.44 9.36 -3.57
CA MET A 264 -9.44 9.79 -4.54
C MET A 264 -8.92 8.60 -5.36
N ILE A 265 -8.62 7.46 -4.72
CA ILE A 265 -8.24 6.22 -5.41
C ILE A 265 -9.36 5.75 -6.34
N GLN A 266 -10.62 5.80 -5.91
CA GLN A 266 -11.77 5.45 -6.77
C GLN A 266 -11.90 6.40 -7.97
N LEU A 267 -11.66 7.70 -7.77
CA LEU A 267 -11.71 8.69 -8.85
C LEU A 267 -10.55 8.48 -9.84
N GLN A 268 -9.34 8.23 -9.33
CA GLN A 268 -8.18 7.90 -10.15
C GLN A 268 -8.43 6.67 -11.02
N PHE A 269 -8.98 5.60 -10.43
CA PHE A 269 -9.41 4.41 -11.17
C PHE A 269 -10.32 4.76 -12.35
N GLN A 270 -11.34 5.59 -12.12
CA GLN A 270 -12.31 5.98 -13.15
C GLN A 270 -11.70 6.87 -14.24
N ILE A 271 -10.85 7.83 -13.87
CA ILE A 271 -10.13 8.69 -14.83
C ILE A 271 -9.25 7.84 -15.73
N THR A 272 -8.47 6.95 -15.12
CA THR A 272 -7.54 6.09 -15.85
C THR A 272 -8.30 5.12 -16.77
N GLU A 273 -9.35 4.46 -16.28
CA GLU A 273 -10.20 3.58 -17.10
C GLU A 273 -10.83 4.34 -18.28
N PHE A 274 -11.34 5.56 -18.05
CA PHE A 274 -11.91 6.41 -19.09
C PHE A 274 -10.88 6.81 -20.15
N GLY A 275 -9.71 7.31 -19.72
CA GLY A 275 -8.65 7.73 -20.64
C GLY A 275 -8.25 6.59 -21.58
N TRP A 276 -8.24 5.35 -21.07
CA TRP A 276 -7.93 4.18 -21.89
C TRP A 276 -9.06 3.76 -22.82
N SER A 277 -10.32 3.77 -22.37
CA SER A 277 -11.47 3.46 -23.23
C SER A 277 -11.56 4.44 -24.41
N ALA A 278 -11.33 5.73 -24.17
CA ALA A 278 -11.36 6.76 -25.21
C ALA A 278 -10.29 6.55 -26.30
N MET A 279 -9.11 6.01 -25.94
CA MET A 279 -8.05 5.67 -26.90
C MET A 279 -8.30 4.39 -27.69
N SER A 280 -9.11 3.45 -27.17
CA SER A 280 -9.45 2.20 -27.86
C SER A 280 -10.72 2.28 -28.72
N ASP A 281 -11.65 3.19 -28.40
CA ASP A 281 -12.98 3.29 -29.01
C ASP A 281 -13.10 4.36 -30.12
N GLU A 282 -12.03 4.68 -30.87
CA GLU A 282 -12.14 5.53 -32.07
C GLU A 282 -13.12 5.00 -33.15
N SER A 283 -13.72 3.82 -32.96
CA SER A 283 -14.67 3.20 -33.89
C SER A 283 -16.06 2.86 -33.33
N SER A 284 -16.38 3.10 -32.05
CA SER A 284 -17.70 2.73 -31.50
C SER A 284 -18.33 3.84 -30.66
N GLY A 285 -19.48 4.36 -31.14
CA GLY A 285 -20.19 5.54 -30.60
C GLY A 285 -20.83 5.37 -29.23
N THR A 286 -20.08 4.93 -28.23
CA THR A 286 -20.56 4.62 -26.88
C THR A 286 -20.31 5.80 -25.92
N GLN A 287 -21.35 6.60 -25.65
CA GLN A 287 -21.39 7.78 -24.75
C GLN A 287 -20.32 8.86 -25.02
N ARG A 288 -20.78 10.08 -25.37
CA ARG A 288 -19.91 11.24 -25.68
C ARG A 288 -18.86 11.48 -24.57
N PRO A 289 -17.56 11.63 -24.89
CA PRO A 289 -16.49 11.96 -23.94
C PRO A 289 -16.84 13.12 -22.99
N GLU A 290 -17.60 14.11 -23.49
CA GLU A 290 -18.07 15.28 -22.73
C GLU A 290 -18.92 14.89 -21.50
N ALA A 291 -19.89 13.99 -21.63
CA ALA A 291 -20.79 13.63 -20.54
C ALA A 291 -20.08 12.85 -19.42
N ARG A 292 -19.03 12.09 -19.76
CA ARG A 292 -18.20 11.37 -18.78
C ARG A 292 -17.19 12.29 -18.11
N ASN A 293 -16.63 13.26 -18.83
CA ASN A 293 -15.79 14.31 -18.22
C ASN A 293 -16.57 15.12 -17.19
N THR A 294 -17.80 15.53 -17.50
CA THR A 294 -18.68 16.21 -16.54
C THR A 294 -18.93 15.35 -15.29
N GLN A 295 -19.09 14.03 -15.43
CA GLN A 295 -19.27 13.14 -14.28
C GLN A 295 -18.01 13.04 -13.39
N ILE A 296 -16.82 13.08 -13.98
CA ILE A 296 -15.54 13.09 -13.23
C ILE A 296 -15.42 14.41 -12.46
N GLU A 297 -15.71 15.54 -13.12
CA GLU A 297 -15.70 16.87 -12.49
C GLU A 297 -16.73 16.98 -11.35
N GLU A 298 -17.96 16.50 -11.55
CA GLU A 298 -18.98 16.45 -10.50
C GLU A 298 -18.52 15.64 -9.28
N LYS A 299 -17.87 14.49 -9.51
CA LYS A 299 -17.33 13.66 -8.42
C LYS A 299 -16.17 14.34 -7.70
N LEU A 300 -15.29 15.03 -8.43
CA LEU A 300 -14.19 15.80 -7.85
C LEU A 300 -14.74 16.95 -6.99
N ASN A 301 -15.67 17.75 -7.53
CA ASN A 301 -16.34 18.83 -6.80
C ASN A 301 -17.03 18.33 -5.53
N LEU A 302 -17.64 17.15 -5.57
CA LEU A 302 -18.24 16.54 -4.38
C LEU A 302 -17.19 16.14 -3.33
N ILE A 303 -16.05 15.59 -3.76
CA ILE A 303 -14.93 15.28 -2.85
C ILE A 303 -14.38 16.57 -2.25
N GLU A 304 -14.16 17.60 -3.06
CA GLU A 304 -13.70 18.92 -2.59
C GLU A 304 -14.67 19.55 -1.59
N THR A 305 -15.97 19.45 -1.84
CA THR A 305 -16.99 19.95 -0.91
C THR A 305 -16.98 19.18 0.41
N ASP A 306 -16.96 17.85 0.35
CA ASP A 306 -17.01 16.98 1.53
C ASP A 306 -15.74 17.07 2.39
N PHE A 307 -14.60 17.40 1.79
CA PHE A 307 -13.29 17.53 2.45
C PHE A 307 -12.70 18.94 2.34
N SER A 308 -13.55 19.97 2.23
CA SER A 308 -13.13 21.36 2.03
C SER A 308 -12.04 21.84 3.01
N PRO A 309 -12.09 21.52 4.32
CA PRO A 309 -11.02 21.91 5.24
C PRO A 309 -9.65 21.31 4.87
N THR A 310 -9.62 20.07 4.38
CA THR A 310 -8.38 19.41 3.95
C THR A 310 -7.87 20.01 2.66
N PHE A 311 -8.73 20.30 1.68
CA PHE A 311 -8.34 20.99 0.45
C PHE A 311 -7.79 22.39 0.70
N GLN A 312 -8.39 23.16 1.61
CA GLN A 312 -7.90 24.49 1.98
C GLN A 312 -6.48 24.47 2.58
N MET A 313 -6.13 23.40 3.30
CA MET A 313 -4.76 23.21 3.81
C MET A 313 -3.76 22.87 2.69
N ILE A 314 -4.21 22.18 1.63
CA ILE A 314 -3.39 21.83 0.46
C ILE A 314 -3.12 23.06 -0.42
N THR A 315 -4.08 23.97 -0.52
CA THR A 315 -4.07 25.11 -1.47
C THR A 315 -3.58 26.44 -0.87
N MET A 316 -2.68 26.42 0.12
CA MET A 316 -2.07 27.65 0.67
C MET A 316 -1.24 28.40 -0.40
N PRO A 317 -1.11 29.74 -0.34
CA PRO A 317 -1.14 30.62 -1.51
C PRO A 317 0.13 30.77 -2.36
N ASP A 318 1.14 29.91 -2.20
CA ASP A 318 2.48 30.18 -2.78
C ASP A 318 2.88 29.31 -3.98
N ASP A 319 2.05 28.37 -4.45
CA ASP A 319 2.38 27.57 -5.63
C ASP A 319 1.27 27.52 -6.69
N ASN A 320 1.71 27.64 -7.95
CA ASN A 320 0.92 27.73 -9.19
C ASN A 320 -0.34 26.86 -9.19
N HIS A 321 -1.48 27.44 -9.57
CA HIS A 321 -2.75 26.73 -9.76
C HIS A 321 -2.57 25.50 -10.67
N PRO A 322 -3.06 24.31 -10.27
CA PRO A 322 -3.04 23.13 -11.13
C PRO A 322 -3.83 23.40 -12.42
N THR A 323 -3.22 23.12 -13.57
CA THR A 323 -3.76 23.43 -14.90
C THR A 323 -4.82 22.45 -15.40
N SER A 324 -5.05 21.32 -14.72
CA SER A 324 -6.12 20.36 -15.05
C SER A 324 -6.64 19.57 -13.84
N ALA A 325 -7.86 19.03 -13.93
CA ALA A 325 -8.44 18.13 -12.92
C ALA A 325 -7.60 16.85 -12.72
N SER A 326 -6.86 16.41 -13.75
CA SER A 326 -5.94 15.27 -13.65
C SER A 326 -4.73 15.61 -12.77
N ASP A 327 -4.13 16.78 -12.97
CA ASP A 327 -2.99 17.25 -12.19
C ASP A 327 -3.38 17.48 -10.73
N LEU A 328 -4.60 17.96 -10.50
CA LEU A 328 -5.16 18.19 -9.17
C LEU A 328 -5.49 16.85 -8.46
N VAL A 329 -5.99 15.85 -9.18
CA VAL A 329 -6.22 14.50 -8.65
C VAL A 329 -4.90 13.78 -8.35
N GLU A 330 -3.89 13.88 -9.21
CA GLU A 330 -2.59 13.27 -8.98
C GLU A 330 -1.86 13.96 -7.82
N SER A 331 -1.85 15.30 -7.78
CA SER A 331 -1.28 16.07 -6.67
C SER A 331 -2.01 15.83 -5.36
N ALA A 332 -3.35 15.76 -5.36
CA ALA A 332 -4.13 15.43 -4.18
C ALA A 332 -3.99 13.95 -3.79
N ALA A 333 -3.85 13.01 -4.73
CA ALA A 333 -3.59 11.60 -4.41
C ALA A 333 -2.19 11.40 -3.83
N VAL A 334 -1.17 12.10 -4.32
CA VAL A 334 0.18 12.12 -3.74
C VAL A 334 0.16 12.80 -2.37
N PHE A 335 -0.48 13.96 -2.22
CA PHE A 335 -0.61 14.66 -0.95
C PHE A 335 -1.35 13.81 0.10
N VAL A 336 -2.50 13.23 -0.25
CA VAL A 336 -3.29 12.40 0.68
C VAL A 336 -2.62 11.05 0.93
N THR A 337 -1.79 10.55 0.02
CA THR A 337 -0.91 9.41 0.29
C THR A 337 0.09 9.80 1.37
N ILE A 338 0.85 10.88 1.17
CA ILE A 338 1.86 11.36 2.13
C ILE A 338 1.22 11.66 3.49
N ASP A 339 -0.02 12.14 3.54
CA ASP A 339 -0.66 12.49 4.79
C ASP A 339 -1.23 11.32 5.61
N TYR A 340 -1.21 10.08 5.11
CA TYR A 340 -2.07 9.03 5.67
C TYR A 340 -1.44 7.73 6.22
N ALA A 341 -0.32 7.20 5.72
CA ALA A 341 0.05 5.80 6.00
C ALA A 341 0.16 5.37 7.47
#